data_AF-A0AAP0AU46-F1
#
_entry.id   AF-A0AAP0AU46-F1
#
_cell.length_a   1.000
_cell.length_b   1.000
_cell.length_c   1.000
_cell.angle_alpha   90.00
_cell.angle_beta   90.00
_cell.angle_gamma   90.00
#
_symmetry.space_group_name_H-M   'P 1'
#
loop_
_entity.id
_entity.type
_entity.pdbx_description
1 polymer ?
#
loop_
_entity_poly.entity_id
_entity_poly.type
_entity_poly.pdbx_seq_one_letter_code
_entity_poly.pdbx_strand_id
1 'polypeptide(L)'
;MMPRWFCCSCKVDESDDPRDDEAFKSPKRYTNGMQKGSKLSGADKIEVQNTPPPIDVPSLSLDELKNKTDNFGSKALVGEGSYGRVYFAVLNDGRQVAIKKLDASQEPESYIEFLNQVARVSKLRHDNFVELLGFCAEGNLRLLSYEFATMGSLHDVLHGRKGVQGAQPGPVLDWMQRVRIAIDAAKGLEYLHEKIQPSIIHRDVRSSNILLFEDFRAKIADFNLSNQAPDMAARLHSTRVLGTFGYHAPEYAMTGQLTQKSDVYSFGVVLLELLTGRKPVDHTMPRGTAKPGYLGDSKT
;
A
#
# COMPACT_ATOMS: atom_id res chain seq x y z
N MET A 1 -29.41 3.85 -13.22
CA MET A 1 -29.12 5.12 -13.92
C MET A 1 -27.89 5.73 -13.29
N MET A 2 -26.73 5.68 -13.97
CA MET A 2 -25.49 6.30 -13.50
C MET A 2 -25.32 7.66 -14.16
N PRO A 3 -24.95 8.73 -13.44
CA PRO A 3 -24.59 9.98 -14.08
C PRO A 3 -23.15 9.91 -14.60
N ARG A 4 -23.00 10.05 -15.93
CA ARG A 4 -21.74 10.38 -16.63
C ARG A 4 -21.26 11.77 -16.24
N TRP A 5 -19.99 11.93 -15.88
CA TRP A 5 -19.38 13.26 -15.71
C TRP A 5 -18.04 13.33 -16.46
N PHE A 6 -17.91 14.41 -17.22
CA PHE A 6 -16.84 14.75 -18.16
C PHE A 6 -15.93 15.86 -17.61
N CYS A 7 -14.73 15.97 -18.20
CA CYS A 7 -13.79 17.09 -18.20
C CYS A 7 -12.80 17.20 -17.01
N CYS A 8 -11.57 17.70 -17.16
CA CYS A 8 -10.93 18.43 -18.26
C CYS A 8 -9.40 18.21 -18.21
N SER A 9 -8.77 18.24 -19.38
CA SER A 9 -7.33 18.23 -19.59
C SER A 9 -6.71 19.61 -19.31
N CYS A 10 -5.61 19.66 -18.57
CA CYS A 10 -4.70 20.80 -18.57
C CYS A 10 -3.32 20.35 -19.06
N LYS A 11 -2.92 20.90 -20.20
CA LYS A 11 -1.56 20.90 -20.73
C LYS A 11 -0.71 21.89 -19.94
N VAL A 12 0.57 21.57 -19.74
CA VAL A 12 1.62 22.58 -19.57
C VAL A 12 2.79 22.14 -20.46
N ASP A 13 3.08 22.94 -21.46
CA ASP A 13 4.25 22.85 -22.34
C ASP A 13 5.36 23.81 -21.85
N GLU A 14 6.60 23.36 -22.10
CA GLU A 14 7.85 24.08 -22.40
C GLU A 14 8.47 25.09 -21.41
N SER A 15 9.75 24.86 -21.09
CA SER A 15 10.86 25.59 -21.77
C SER A 15 12.24 25.10 -21.30
N ASP A 16 13.05 24.65 -22.26
CA ASP A 16 14.51 24.43 -22.18
C ASP A 16 15.29 25.76 -22.30
N ASP A 17 16.46 25.87 -21.64
CA ASP A 17 17.68 26.44 -22.23
C ASP A 17 18.94 26.03 -21.39
N PRO A 18 20.10 25.69 -22.00
CA PRO A 18 21.28 25.14 -21.33
C PRO A 18 22.37 26.20 -21.07
N ARG A 19 23.44 25.81 -20.37
CA ARG A 19 24.81 26.37 -20.53
C ARG A 19 25.89 25.59 -19.73
N ASP A 20 26.78 24.98 -20.50
CA ASP A 20 28.25 24.90 -20.45
C ASP A 20 29.01 24.34 -19.22
N ASP A 21 29.60 23.16 -19.46
CA ASP A 21 31.03 22.81 -19.41
C ASP A 21 31.95 23.45 -18.34
N GLU A 22 32.58 22.60 -17.52
CA GLU A 22 34.05 22.49 -17.52
C GLU A 22 34.52 21.14 -16.96
N ALA A 23 35.45 20.52 -17.70
CA ALA A 23 36.08 19.24 -17.44
C ALA A 23 37.29 19.39 -16.51
N PHE A 24 37.44 18.47 -15.54
CA PHE A 24 38.73 18.25 -14.88
C PHE A 24 39.13 16.76 -14.85
N LYS A 25 40.36 16.56 -15.31
CA LYS A 25 41.03 15.31 -15.68
C LYS A 25 41.44 14.48 -14.46
N SER A 26 41.38 13.16 -14.63
CA SER A 26 41.99 12.14 -13.75
C SER A 26 43.53 12.15 -13.81
N PRO A 27 44.20 11.56 -12.80
CA PRO A 27 45.49 10.90 -13.01
C PRO A 27 45.47 9.41 -12.66
N LYS A 28 46.02 8.59 -13.58
CA LYS A 28 46.45 7.19 -13.38
C LYS A 28 47.88 7.15 -12.84
N ARG A 29 48.19 6.20 -11.95
CA ARG A 29 49.49 5.53 -11.68
C ARG A 29 49.38 4.78 -10.32
N TYR A 30 49.91 3.61 -10.01
CA TYR A 30 50.94 2.71 -10.57
C TYR A 30 50.64 1.25 -10.16
N THR A 31 51.19 0.32 -10.92
CA THR A 31 51.27 -1.14 -10.72
C THR A 31 52.19 -1.55 -9.56
N ASN A 32 51.87 -2.63 -8.84
CA ASN A 32 52.87 -3.62 -8.41
C ASN A 32 52.22 -4.97 -8.06
N GLY A 33 52.84 -6.07 -8.50
CA GLY A 33 52.34 -7.43 -8.32
C GLY A 33 53.06 -8.24 -7.23
N MET A 34 52.53 -9.43 -6.92
CA MET A 34 53.24 -10.72 -6.78
C MET A 34 52.34 -11.79 -6.15
N GLN A 35 52.46 -13.01 -6.68
CA GLN A 35 51.75 -14.25 -6.31
C GLN A 35 52.30 -14.91 -5.03
N LYS A 36 51.42 -15.66 -4.35
CA LYS A 36 51.57 -16.97 -3.66
C LYS A 36 50.18 -17.28 -3.07
N GLY A 37 49.49 -18.40 -3.20
CA GLY A 37 49.85 -19.80 -3.45
C GLY A 37 49.19 -20.64 -2.35
N SER A 38 48.19 -21.46 -2.68
CA SER A 38 47.83 -22.77 -2.07
C SER A 38 46.37 -23.17 -2.30
N LYS A 39 46.19 -24.39 -2.78
CA LYS A 39 44.93 -25.11 -2.95
C LYS A 39 44.57 -25.82 -1.64
N LEU A 40 43.33 -25.66 -1.18
CA LEU A 40 42.58 -26.57 -0.30
C LEU A 40 41.10 -26.44 -0.75
N SER A 41 40.64 -27.32 -1.64
CA SER A 41 39.80 -28.51 -1.35
C SER A 41 38.38 -28.18 -0.89
N GLY A 42 37.42 -28.45 -1.79
CA GLY A 42 36.05 -28.89 -1.49
C GLY A 42 35.18 -27.97 -0.65
N ALA A 43 34.49 -27.04 -1.30
CA ALA A 43 33.19 -26.58 -0.83
C ALA A 43 32.19 -26.94 -1.92
N ASP A 44 31.32 -27.90 -1.63
CA ASP A 44 30.12 -28.14 -2.41
C ASP A 44 29.39 -26.80 -2.55
N LYS A 45 29.39 -26.26 -3.76
CA LYS A 45 28.44 -25.22 -4.13
C LYS A 45 27.09 -25.91 -4.11
N ILE A 46 26.37 -25.75 -3.00
CA ILE A 46 24.92 -25.86 -3.03
C ILE A 46 24.48 -24.75 -4.00
N GLU A 47 24.28 -25.10 -5.26
CA GLU A 47 23.49 -24.30 -6.18
C GLU A 47 22.09 -24.25 -5.57
N VAL A 48 21.83 -23.19 -4.81
CA VAL A 48 20.47 -22.81 -4.43
C VAL A 48 19.79 -22.53 -5.77
N GLN A 49 19.02 -23.50 -6.25
CA GLN A 49 18.14 -23.31 -7.39
C GLN A 49 17.17 -22.19 -6.98
N ASN A 50 17.41 -20.98 -7.51
CA ASN A 50 16.58 -19.79 -7.32
C ASN A 50 15.24 -19.95 -8.08
N THR A 51 14.51 -21.02 -7.77
CA THR A 51 13.13 -21.17 -8.20
C THR A 51 12.26 -20.45 -7.16
N PRO A 52 11.41 -19.51 -7.59
CA PRO A 52 10.50 -18.84 -6.67
C PRO A 52 9.56 -19.88 -6.05
N PRO A 53 9.16 -19.70 -4.78
CA PRO A 53 8.28 -20.64 -4.09
C PRO A 53 6.92 -20.73 -4.79
N PRO A 54 6.16 -21.81 -4.57
CA PRO A 54 4.84 -21.98 -5.16
C PRO A 54 3.92 -20.79 -4.83
N ILE A 55 3.23 -20.30 -5.87
CA ILE A 55 2.26 -19.21 -5.80
C ILE A 55 0.85 -19.83 -5.90
N ASP A 56 0.00 -19.57 -4.92
CA ASP A 56 -1.32 -20.21 -4.78
C ASP A 56 -2.44 -19.48 -5.54
N VAL A 57 -2.06 -18.64 -6.50
CA VAL A 57 -2.95 -17.84 -7.35
C VAL A 57 -2.45 -17.86 -8.80
N PRO A 58 -3.34 -17.75 -9.81
CA PRO A 58 -2.94 -17.81 -11.21
C PRO A 58 -2.16 -16.58 -11.67
N SER A 59 -1.29 -16.80 -12.67
CA SER A 59 -0.77 -15.71 -13.51
C SER A 59 -1.87 -15.28 -14.49
N LEU A 60 -2.05 -13.96 -14.63
CA LEU A 60 -3.03 -13.33 -15.50
C LEU A 60 -2.37 -12.82 -16.78
N SER A 61 -3.09 -12.84 -17.89
CA SER A 61 -2.61 -12.33 -19.18
C SER A 61 -2.54 -10.81 -19.15
N LEU A 62 -1.38 -10.22 -19.49
CA LEU A 62 -1.27 -8.76 -19.62
C LEU A 62 -2.23 -8.20 -20.69
N ASP A 63 -2.45 -8.92 -21.78
CA ASP A 63 -3.36 -8.50 -22.84
C ASP A 63 -4.81 -8.45 -22.36
N GLU A 64 -5.24 -9.44 -21.57
CA GLU A 64 -6.55 -9.37 -20.91
C GLU A 64 -6.64 -8.13 -20.02
N LEU A 65 -5.66 -7.93 -19.13
CA LEU A 65 -5.66 -6.81 -18.19
C LEU A 65 -5.68 -5.45 -18.91
N LYS A 66 -4.91 -5.29 -19.98
CA LYS A 66 -4.95 -4.09 -20.84
C LYS A 66 -6.31 -3.91 -21.48
N ASN A 67 -6.87 -4.95 -22.09
CA ASN A 67 -8.17 -4.87 -22.76
C ASN A 67 -9.30 -4.50 -21.79
N LYS A 68 -9.31 -5.08 -20.58
CA LYS A 68 -10.34 -4.82 -19.56
C LYS A 68 -10.21 -3.47 -18.87
N THR A 69 -9.05 -2.82 -18.96
CA THR A 69 -8.78 -1.52 -18.31
C THR A 69 -8.61 -0.37 -19.29
N ASP A 70 -8.90 -0.56 -20.58
CA ASP A 70 -8.63 0.44 -21.63
C ASP A 70 -7.15 0.88 -21.60
N ASN A 71 -6.26 -0.12 -21.57
CA ASN A 71 -4.82 0.03 -21.38
C ASN A 71 -4.44 0.85 -20.14
N PHE A 72 -5.05 0.53 -18.99
CA PHE A 72 -4.89 1.28 -17.74
C PHE A 72 -5.31 2.76 -17.89
N GLY A 73 -6.41 2.98 -18.61
CA GLY A 73 -6.97 4.30 -18.88
C GLY A 73 -7.66 4.93 -17.68
N SER A 74 -7.87 6.24 -17.73
CA SER A 74 -8.46 7.03 -16.64
C SER A 74 -9.88 6.61 -16.26
N LYS A 75 -10.65 6.02 -17.20
CA LYS A 75 -12.01 5.51 -16.93
C LYS A 75 -12.02 4.30 -16.00
N ALA A 76 -10.96 3.49 -16.05
CA ALA A 76 -10.80 2.33 -15.18
C ALA A 76 -10.13 2.72 -13.84
N LEU A 77 -9.52 3.91 -13.74
CA LEU A 77 -8.80 4.33 -12.53
C LEU A 77 -9.75 4.49 -11.34
N VAL A 78 -9.49 3.75 -10.27
CA VAL A 78 -10.24 3.78 -9.01
C VAL A 78 -9.59 4.72 -8.01
N GLY A 79 -8.25 4.68 -7.94
CA GLY A 79 -7.46 5.47 -7.01
C GLY A 79 -5.97 5.38 -7.27
N GLU A 80 -5.24 6.29 -6.65
CA GLU A 80 -3.77 6.39 -6.71
C GLU A 80 -3.22 6.36 -5.29
N GLY A 81 -2.26 5.46 -5.07
CA GLY A 81 -1.57 5.27 -3.80
C GLY A 81 -0.10 5.63 -3.92
N SER A 82 0.62 5.51 -2.81
CA SER A 82 2.06 5.80 -2.74
C SER A 82 2.93 4.82 -3.55
N TYR A 83 2.36 3.70 -3.96
CA TYR A 83 3.06 2.52 -4.51
C TYR A 83 2.41 2.02 -5.80
N GLY A 84 1.68 2.89 -6.50
CA GLY A 84 1.01 2.53 -7.73
C GLY A 84 -0.43 3.03 -7.84
N ARG A 85 -1.05 2.59 -8.93
CA ARG A 85 -2.43 2.95 -9.32
C ARG A 85 -3.31 1.72 -9.31
N VAL A 86 -4.56 1.90 -8.89
CA VAL A 86 -5.55 0.83 -8.82
C VAL A 86 -6.62 1.07 -9.89
N TYR A 87 -6.89 0.05 -10.68
CA TYR A 87 -7.86 0.07 -11.76
C TYR A 87 -8.96 -0.96 -11.52
N PHE A 88 -10.19 -0.62 -11.86
CA PHE A 88 -11.31 -1.56 -11.88
C PHE A 88 -11.29 -2.34 -13.20
N ALA A 89 -11.54 -3.63 -13.12
CA ALA A 89 -11.73 -4.49 -14.28
C ALA A 89 -12.79 -5.56 -14.01
N VAL A 90 -13.41 -6.04 -15.09
CA VAL A 90 -14.23 -7.26 -15.08
C VAL A 90 -13.52 -8.28 -15.96
N LEU A 91 -12.98 -9.34 -15.36
CA LEU A 91 -12.25 -10.38 -16.07
C LEU A 91 -13.17 -11.17 -17.02
N ASN A 92 -12.60 -11.99 -17.89
CA ASN A 92 -13.37 -12.79 -18.86
C ASN A 92 -14.33 -13.79 -18.20
N ASP A 93 -14.03 -14.23 -16.98
CA ASP A 93 -14.90 -15.08 -16.17
C ASP A 93 -16.00 -14.31 -15.42
N GLY A 94 -16.10 -12.99 -15.61
CA GLY A 94 -17.09 -12.12 -14.99
C GLY A 94 -16.72 -11.61 -13.60
N ARG A 95 -15.59 -12.03 -13.02
CA ARG A 95 -15.15 -11.53 -11.71
C ARG A 95 -14.77 -10.05 -11.78
N GLN A 96 -15.29 -9.27 -10.84
CA GLN A 96 -14.88 -7.88 -10.63
C GLN A 96 -13.61 -7.83 -9.78
N VAL A 97 -12.60 -7.11 -10.26
CA VAL A 97 -11.27 -7.08 -9.63
C VAL A 97 -10.70 -5.67 -9.55
N ALA A 98 -9.88 -5.47 -8.52
CA ALA A 98 -9.02 -4.30 -8.37
C ALA A 98 -7.61 -4.66 -8.86
N ILE A 99 -7.20 -4.12 -10.01
CA ILE A 99 -5.87 -4.29 -10.58
C ILE A 99 -4.96 -3.20 -10.03
N LYS A 100 -4.10 -3.56 -9.08
CA LYS A 100 -3.03 -2.69 -8.59
C LYS A 100 -1.82 -2.81 -9.50
N LYS A 101 -1.55 -1.74 -10.26
CA LYS A 101 -0.33 -1.58 -11.05
C LYS A 101 0.71 -0.87 -10.21
N LEU A 102 1.77 -1.59 -9.86
CA LEU A 102 2.87 -1.03 -9.09
C LEU A 102 3.65 -0.04 -9.95
N ASP A 103 4.10 1.04 -9.33
CA ASP A 103 4.98 2.01 -10.00
C ASP A 103 6.33 1.36 -10.31
N ALA A 104 6.95 1.77 -11.41
CA ALA A 104 8.30 1.35 -11.71
C ALA A 104 9.24 1.92 -10.64
N SER A 105 9.94 1.07 -9.91
CA SER A 105 10.97 1.48 -8.97
C SER A 105 12.18 2.04 -9.72
N GLN A 106 12.90 3.01 -9.11
CA GLN A 106 14.12 3.57 -9.70
C GLN A 106 15.23 2.52 -9.80
N GLU A 107 15.28 1.59 -8.84
CA GLU A 107 16.06 0.36 -8.94
C GLU A 107 15.11 -0.81 -9.20
N PRO A 108 15.19 -1.50 -10.34
CA PRO A 108 14.24 -2.56 -10.67
C PRO A 108 14.37 -3.68 -9.64
N GLU A 109 13.28 -3.92 -8.89
CA GLU A 109 13.16 -5.09 -8.05
C GLU A 109 13.37 -6.34 -8.90
N SER A 110 14.19 -7.27 -8.40
CA SER A 110 14.44 -8.53 -9.09
C SER A 110 13.12 -9.25 -9.34
N TYR A 111 12.94 -9.80 -10.55
CA TYR A 111 11.77 -10.62 -10.88
C TYR A 111 11.52 -11.72 -9.82
N ILE A 112 12.60 -12.33 -9.31
CA ILE A 112 12.53 -13.36 -8.27
C ILE A 112 12.07 -12.78 -6.93
N GLU A 113 12.50 -11.58 -6.57
CA GLU A 113 12.08 -10.92 -5.33
C GLU A 113 10.58 -10.58 -5.35
N PHE A 114 10.11 -10.04 -6.47
CA PHE A 114 8.68 -9.84 -6.70
C PHE A 114 7.89 -11.14 -6.54
N LEU A 115 8.32 -12.23 -7.20
CA LEU A 115 7.62 -13.51 -7.10
C LEU A 115 7.67 -14.09 -5.67
N ASN A 116 8.76 -13.91 -4.93
CA ASN A 116 8.84 -14.29 -3.52
C ASN A 116 7.82 -13.51 -2.66
N GLN A 117 7.58 -12.25 -2.98
CA GLN A 117 6.57 -11.44 -2.30
C GLN A 117 5.14 -11.87 -2.69
N VAL A 118 4.89 -12.09 -3.98
CA VAL A 118 3.60 -12.62 -4.48
C VAL A 118 3.29 -13.97 -3.85
N ALA A 119 4.25 -14.89 -3.78
CA ALA A 119 4.07 -16.20 -3.16
C ALA A 119 3.66 -16.09 -1.68
N ARG A 120 4.24 -15.14 -0.95
CA ARG A 120 3.87 -14.88 0.46
C ARG A 120 2.45 -14.35 0.58
N VAL A 121 2.05 -13.40 -0.26
CA VAL A 121 0.70 -12.83 -0.21
C VAL A 121 -0.36 -13.78 -0.75
N SER A 122 -0.03 -14.63 -1.74
CA SER A 122 -0.95 -15.62 -2.30
C SER A 122 -1.48 -16.64 -1.28
N LYS A 123 -0.73 -16.82 -0.18
CA LYS A 123 -1.08 -17.72 0.93
C LYS A 123 -1.98 -17.07 1.98
N LEU A 124 -2.18 -15.76 1.91
CA LEU A 124 -3.00 -15.03 2.87
C LEU A 124 -4.47 -15.17 2.49
N ARG A 125 -5.23 -15.95 3.28
CA ARG A 125 -6.67 -16.15 3.10
C ARG A 125 -7.40 -16.00 4.42
N HIS A 126 -8.24 -14.97 4.51
CA HIS A 126 -9.04 -14.69 5.70
C HIS A 126 -10.25 -13.82 5.33
N ASP A 127 -11.40 -14.03 5.96
CA ASP A 127 -12.65 -13.31 5.65
C ASP A 127 -12.53 -11.78 5.81
N ASN A 128 -11.60 -11.33 6.66
CA ASN A 128 -11.31 -9.92 6.92
C ASN A 128 -9.95 -9.43 6.38
N PHE A 129 -9.38 -10.12 5.40
CA PHE A 129 -8.19 -9.68 4.68
C PHE A 129 -8.47 -9.75 3.18
N VAL A 130 -8.05 -8.72 2.42
CA VAL A 130 -8.34 -8.64 0.99
C VAL A 130 -7.58 -9.72 0.21
N GLU A 131 -8.32 -10.57 -0.47
CA GLU A 131 -7.75 -11.73 -1.18
C GLU A 131 -7.07 -11.34 -2.49
N LEU A 132 -5.85 -11.84 -2.69
CA LEU A 132 -5.16 -11.80 -3.97
C LEU A 132 -5.77 -12.88 -4.87
N LEU A 133 -6.28 -12.48 -6.03
CA LEU A 133 -6.93 -13.36 -7.01
C LEU A 133 -6.01 -13.76 -8.16
N GLY A 134 -4.91 -13.03 -8.36
CA GLY A 134 -3.92 -13.33 -9.39
C GLY A 134 -2.86 -12.23 -9.49
N PHE A 135 -1.87 -12.46 -10.34
CA PHE A 135 -0.78 -11.51 -10.58
C PHE A 135 -0.38 -11.51 -12.06
N CYS A 136 0.32 -10.48 -12.51
CA CYS A 136 0.97 -10.47 -13.82
C CYS A 136 2.35 -9.82 -13.68
N ALA A 137 3.37 -10.49 -14.20
CA ALA A 137 4.76 -10.02 -14.19
C ALA A 137 5.37 -10.20 -15.59
N GLU A 138 5.28 -9.15 -16.40
CA GLU A 138 5.78 -9.14 -17.77
C GLU A 138 6.68 -7.93 -18.00
N GLY A 139 7.94 -8.16 -18.40
CA GLY A 139 8.95 -7.10 -18.51
C GLY A 139 9.13 -6.36 -17.18
N ASN A 140 8.88 -5.05 -17.18
CA ASN A 140 8.93 -4.19 -15.99
C ASN A 140 7.54 -3.98 -15.34
N LEU A 141 6.47 -4.53 -15.93
CA LEU A 141 5.14 -4.39 -15.36
C LEU A 141 4.95 -5.40 -14.23
N ARG A 142 4.46 -4.90 -13.11
CA ARG A 142 4.06 -5.68 -11.93
C ARG A 142 2.63 -5.31 -11.60
N LEU A 143 1.75 -6.29 -11.73
CA LEU A 143 0.31 -6.15 -11.56
C LEU A 143 -0.16 -7.18 -10.55
N LEU A 144 -1.04 -6.75 -9.65
CA LEU A 144 -1.72 -7.60 -8.68
C LEU A 144 -3.21 -7.43 -8.86
N SER A 145 -3.94 -8.54 -8.90
CA SER A 145 -5.39 -8.56 -9.02
C SER A 145 -5.98 -8.97 -7.68
N TYR A 146 -6.74 -8.08 -7.06
CA TYR A 146 -7.45 -8.33 -5.80
C TYR A 146 -8.95 -8.38 -6.02
N GLU A 147 -9.68 -8.95 -5.07
CA GLU A 147 -11.14 -8.76 -5.01
C GLU A 147 -11.50 -7.27 -4.96
N PHE A 148 -12.56 -6.89 -5.67
CA PHE A 148 -12.99 -5.50 -5.74
C PHE A 148 -13.92 -5.13 -4.58
N ALA A 149 -13.53 -4.11 -3.81
CA ALA A 149 -14.33 -3.55 -2.73
C ALA A 149 -15.49 -2.70 -3.26
N THR A 150 -16.68 -3.27 -3.26
CA THR A 150 -17.88 -2.68 -3.88
C THR A 150 -18.34 -1.38 -3.22
N MET A 151 -17.93 -1.12 -1.97
CA MET A 151 -18.30 0.08 -1.22
C MET A 151 -17.12 1.04 -1.00
N GLY A 152 -15.97 0.79 -1.65
CA GLY A 152 -14.76 1.63 -1.51
C GLY A 152 -14.05 1.43 -0.16
N SER A 153 -13.29 2.44 0.27
CA SER A 153 -12.59 2.40 1.55
C SER A 153 -13.43 2.99 2.69
N LEU A 154 -13.11 2.62 3.93
CA LEU A 154 -13.68 3.24 5.12
C LEU A 154 -13.41 4.76 5.14
N HIS A 155 -12.25 5.19 4.63
CA HIS A 155 -11.95 6.62 4.46
C HIS A 155 -12.96 7.33 3.56
N ASP A 156 -13.29 6.74 2.40
CA ASP A 156 -14.24 7.33 1.46
C ASP A 156 -15.62 7.46 2.09
N VAL A 157 -16.05 6.45 2.87
CA VAL A 157 -17.33 6.46 3.57
C VAL A 157 -17.37 7.51 4.68
N LEU A 158 -16.33 7.64 5.50
CA LEU A 158 -16.32 8.59 6.62
C LEU A 158 -16.09 10.04 6.17
N HIS A 159 -15.24 10.25 5.17
CA HIS A 159 -14.62 11.56 4.92
C HIS A 159 -14.82 12.09 3.51
N GLY A 160 -15.44 11.30 2.63
CA GLY A 160 -15.53 11.56 1.21
C GLY A 160 -14.28 11.12 0.45
N ARG A 161 -14.43 11.02 -0.87
CA ARG A 161 -13.39 10.43 -1.74
C ARG A 161 -12.07 11.19 -1.63
N LYS A 162 -11.01 10.47 -1.27
CA LYS A 162 -9.67 11.04 -1.07
C LYS A 162 -9.19 11.77 -2.34
N GLY A 163 -8.65 12.98 -2.18
CA GLY A 163 -8.07 13.77 -3.28
C GLY A 163 -9.09 14.45 -4.20
N VAL A 164 -10.40 14.29 -3.96
CA VAL A 164 -11.45 14.94 -4.75
C VAL A 164 -12.04 16.09 -3.95
N GLN A 165 -11.82 17.32 -4.42
CA GLN A 165 -12.31 18.52 -3.75
C GLN A 165 -13.85 18.53 -3.73
N GLY A 166 -14.42 18.75 -2.55
CA GLY A 166 -15.88 18.78 -2.37
C GLY A 166 -16.56 17.41 -2.34
N ALA A 167 -15.80 16.30 -2.40
CA ALA A 167 -16.37 14.97 -2.25
C ALA A 167 -17.06 14.83 -0.89
N GLN A 168 -18.32 14.41 -0.93
CA GLN A 168 -19.11 14.19 0.26
C GLN A 168 -18.83 12.79 0.83
N PRO A 169 -18.94 12.61 2.16
CA PRO A 169 -18.96 11.30 2.78
C PRO A 169 -19.99 10.38 2.15
N GLY A 170 -19.77 9.07 2.31
CA GLY A 170 -20.75 8.06 1.95
C GLY A 170 -21.97 8.05 2.89
N PRO A 171 -22.80 7.00 2.83
CA PRO A 171 -23.89 6.81 3.77
C PRO A 171 -23.41 6.88 5.22
N VAL A 172 -24.19 7.54 6.08
CA VAL A 172 -23.87 7.61 7.52
C VAL A 172 -23.90 6.21 8.11
N LEU A 173 -22.79 5.80 8.68
CA LEU A 173 -22.69 4.53 9.40
C LEU A 173 -23.40 4.63 10.75
N ASP A 174 -24.35 3.72 10.99
CA ASP A 174 -24.92 3.52 12.31
C ASP A 174 -23.88 2.93 13.29
N TRP A 175 -24.22 2.94 14.58
CA TRP A 175 -23.29 2.48 15.62
C TRP A 175 -22.90 0.99 15.44
N MET A 176 -23.86 0.13 15.10
CA MET A 176 -23.61 -1.30 14.95
C MET A 176 -22.77 -1.60 13.71
N GLN A 177 -22.92 -0.83 12.63
CA GLN A 177 -22.06 -0.88 11.46
C GLN A 177 -20.62 -0.49 11.82
N ARG A 178 -20.42 0.60 12.58
CA ARG A 178 -19.08 1.02 13.04
C ARG A 178 -18.41 -0.05 13.90
N VAL A 179 -19.15 -0.64 14.85
CA VAL A 179 -18.67 -1.74 15.69
C VAL A 179 -18.31 -2.97 14.86
N ARG A 180 -19.14 -3.34 13.88
CA ARG A 180 -18.87 -4.48 12.99
C ARG A 180 -17.61 -4.25 12.17
N ILE A 181 -17.46 -3.08 11.56
CA ILE A 181 -16.26 -2.69 10.81
C ILE A 181 -15.02 -2.76 11.70
N ALA A 182 -15.08 -2.26 12.93
CA ALA A 182 -13.97 -2.33 13.88
C ALA A 182 -13.59 -3.79 14.20
N ILE A 183 -14.57 -4.65 14.49
CA ILE A 183 -14.33 -6.07 14.79
C ILE A 183 -13.72 -6.78 13.58
N ASP A 184 -14.27 -6.58 12.40
CA ASP A 184 -13.79 -7.17 11.16
C ASP A 184 -12.34 -6.75 10.88
N ALA A 185 -12.05 -5.45 10.93
CA ALA A 185 -10.69 -4.95 10.75
C ALA A 185 -9.71 -5.49 11.82
N ALA A 186 -10.15 -5.61 13.08
CA ALA A 186 -9.35 -6.19 14.16
C ALA A 186 -9.03 -7.67 13.91
N LYS A 187 -9.99 -8.47 13.45
CA LYS A 187 -9.77 -9.88 13.07
C LYS A 187 -8.80 -10.02 11.92
N GLY A 188 -8.89 -9.14 10.91
CA GLY A 188 -7.92 -9.09 9.81
C GLY A 188 -6.49 -8.81 10.29
N LEU A 189 -6.34 -7.91 11.28
CA LEU A 189 -5.05 -7.60 11.86
C LEU A 189 -4.53 -8.71 12.78
N GLU A 190 -5.39 -9.31 13.62
CA GLU A 190 -5.08 -10.48 14.44
C GLU A 190 -4.60 -11.65 13.57
N TYR A 191 -5.26 -11.89 12.43
CA TYR A 191 -4.86 -12.92 11.49
C TYR A 191 -3.40 -12.76 11.05
N LEU A 192 -3.00 -11.54 10.65
CA LEU A 192 -1.62 -11.27 10.23
C LEU A 192 -0.62 -11.42 11.38
N HIS A 193 -1.00 -10.99 12.59
CA HIS A 193 -0.11 -10.96 13.74
C HIS A 193 0.08 -12.32 14.41
N GLU A 194 -1.00 -13.09 14.54
CA GLU A 194 -1.05 -14.24 15.45
C GLU A 194 -1.32 -15.57 14.73
N LYS A 195 -1.92 -15.54 13.52
CA LYS A 195 -2.30 -16.78 12.80
C LYS A 195 -1.36 -17.13 11.66
N ILE A 196 -0.53 -16.18 11.22
CA ILE A 196 0.46 -16.38 10.17
C ILE A 196 1.86 -16.54 10.79
N GLN A 197 2.62 -17.52 10.29
CA GLN A 197 3.99 -17.76 10.68
C GLN A 197 4.93 -17.68 9.46
N PRO A 198 5.97 -16.82 9.49
CA PRO A 198 6.25 -15.81 10.51
C PRO A 198 5.17 -14.73 10.54
N SER A 199 4.98 -14.10 11.71
CA SER A 199 4.01 -13.01 11.87
C SER A 199 4.29 -11.88 10.89
N ILE A 200 3.22 -11.26 10.42
CA ILE A 200 3.26 -10.22 9.40
C ILE A 200 2.87 -8.89 10.04
N ILE A 201 3.77 -7.92 9.99
CA ILE A 201 3.47 -6.52 10.33
C ILE A 201 2.91 -5.84 9.07
N HIS A 202 1.74 -5.23 9.18
CA HIS A 202 1.03 -4.58 8.09
C HIS A 202 1.69 -3.27 7.64
N ARG A 203 2.17 -2.44 8.59
CA ARG A 203 2.96 -1.21 8.41
C ARG A 203 2.20 0.01 7.86
N ASP A 204 1.03 -0.15 7.23
CA ASP A 204 0.20 0.96 6.74
C ASP A 204 -1.28 0.79 7.14
N VAL A 205 -1.56 0.53 8.42
CA VAL A 205 -2.95 0.45 8.92
C VAL A 205 -3.55 1.85 8.98
N ARG A 206 -4.65 2.08 8.24
CA ARG A 206 -5.38 3.36 8.17
C ARG A 206 -6.77 3.16 7.54
N SER A 207 -7.67 4.12 7.69
CA SER A 207 -9.03 4.02 7.14
C SER A 207 -9.08 3.84 5.61
N SER A 208 -8.08 4.31 4.86
CA SER A 208 -8.04 4.10 3.40
C SER A 208 -7.64 2.67 3.00
N ASN A 209 -7.07 1.90 3.93
CA ASN A 209 -6.65 0.51 3.74
C ASN A 209 -7.59 -0.48 4.46
N ILE A 210 -8.74 -0.01 4.94
CA ILE A 210 -9.86 -0.85 5.34
C ILE A 210 -10.89 -0.73 4.24
N LEU A 211 -11.07 -1.79 3.47
CA LEU A 211 -11.99 -1.84 2.36
C LEU A 211 -13.33 -2.41 2.78
N LEU A 212 -14.39 -1.83 2.23
CA LEU A 212 -15.77 -2.18 2.54
C LEU A 212 -16.41 -2.91 1.36
N PHE A 213 -17.03 -4.03 1.69
CA PHE A 213 -17.81 -4.85 0.78
C PHE A 213 -19.29 -4.75 1.15
N GLU A 214 -20.13 -5.43 0.36
CA GLU A 214 -21.57 -5.55 0.62
C GLU A 214 -21.86 -5.91 2.09
N ASP A 215 -22.91 -5.27 2.63
CA ASP A 215 -23.32 -5.31 4.04
C ASP A 215 -22.28 -4.76 5.04
N PHE A 216 -21.42 -3.85 4.58
CA PHE A 216 -20.37 -3.21 5.38
C PHE A 216 -19.38 -4.20 5.99
N ARG A 217 -19.19 -5.35 5.35
CA ARG A 217 -18.11 -6.28 5.71
C ARG A 217 -16.77 -5.60 5.45
N ALA A 218 -15.91 -5.57 6.47
CA ALA A 218 -14.62 -4.89 6.36
C ALA A 218 -13.48 -5.89 6.17
N LYS A 219 -12.52 -5.52 5.32
CA LYS A 219 -11.29 -6.26 5.11
C LYS A 219 -10.08 -5.33 5.14
N ILE A 220 -9.02 -5.75 5.82
CA ILE A 220 -7.72 -5.07 5.77
C ILE A 220 -7.10 -5.32 4.39
N ALA A 221 -6.59 -4.27 3.78
CA ALA A 221 -6.04 -4.25 2.42
C ALA A 221 -4.66 -3.61 2.38
N ASP A 222 -4.05 -3.67 1.20
CA ASP A 222 -2.80 -3.00 0.87
C ASP A 222 -1.57 -3.53 1.63
N PHE A 223 -1.26 -4.81 1.36
CA PHE A 223 0.03 -5.35 1.75
C PHE A 223 1.13 -4.69 0.90
N ASN A 224 1.98 -3.92 1.56
CA ASN A 224 3.13 -3.28 0.93
C ASN A 224 4.20 -4.32 0.57
N LEU A 225 4.14 -4.84 -0.66
CA LEU A 225 5.13 -5.79 -1.19
C LEU A 225 6.53 -5.16 -1.25
N SER A 226 6.62 -3.88 -1.67
CA SER A 226 7.87 -3.23 -2.09
C SER A 226 8.74 -2.67 -0.96
N ASN A 227 8.39 -2.88 0.31
CA ASN A 227 9.06 -2.17 1.41
C ASN A 227 9.36 -3.07 2.62
N GLN A 228 9.87 -4.27 2.33
CA GLN A 228 10.40 -5.17 3.35
C GLN A 228 11.88 -4.93 3.71
N ALA A 229 12.58 -4.05 2.99
CA ALA A 229 13.92 -3.63 3.38
C ALA A 229 13.87 -2.82 4.70
N PRO A 230 14.71 -3.15 5.70
CA PRO A 230 14.87 -2.34 6.89
C PRO A 230 15.76 -1.14 6.55
N ASP A 231 15.28 -0.20 5.73
CA ASP A 231 16.05 1.01 5.50
C ASP A 231 15.80 2.01 6.62
N MET A 232 16.41 1.71 7.79
CA MET A 232 16.52 2.65 8.90
C MET A 232 17.23 3.94 8.46
N ALA A 233 18.14 3.87 7.48
CA ALA A 233 19.01 4.99 7.13
C ALA A 233 18.33 6.01 6.21
N ALA A 234 17.57 5.59 5.19
CA ALA A 234 16.86 6.53 4.30
C ALA A 234 15.73 7.29 5.02
N ARG A 235 15.12 6.72 6.07
CA ARG A 235 14.03 7.35 6.82
C ARG A 235 14.51 8.32 7.90
N LEU A 236 15.73 8.13 8.44
CA LEU A 236 16.33 9.03 9.42
C LEU A 236 16.87 10.33 8.80
N HIS A 237 17.24 10.31 7.51
CA HIS A 237 17.77 11.49 6.80
C HIS A 237 16.75 12.21 5.91
N SER A 238 15.56 11.65 5.74
CA SER A 238 14.47 12.37 5.07
C SER A 238 13.61 13.07 6.13
N THR A 239 13.59 14.39 6.10
CA THR A 239 12.50 15.21 6.71
C THR A 239 11.12 14.84 6.13
N ARG A 240 11.09 14.00 5.09
CA ARG A 240 9.92 13.34 4.55
C ARG A 240 9.65 12.08 5.37
N VAL A 241 8.86 12.23 6.44
CA VAL A 241 8.25 11.08 7.13
C VAL A 241 7.46 10.28 6.09
N LEU A 242 8.02 9.15 5.65
CA LEU A 242 7.37 8.25 4.69
C LEU A 242 6.24 7.51 5.43
N GLY A 243 5.01 7.95 5.15
CA GLY A 243 3.74 7.35 5.58
C GLY A 243 2.67 8.42 5.81
N THR A 244 1.43 8.01 6.07
CA THR A 244 0.32 8.96 6.22
C THR A 244 0.40 9.61 7.60
N PHE A 245 0.73 10.90 7.64
CA PHE A 245 0.79 11.70 8.87
C PHE A 245 -0.48 11.49 9.71
N GLY A 246 -0.33 11.15 11.00
CA GLY A 246 -1.43 10.93 11.94
C GLY A 246 -1.69 9.49 12.37
N TYR A 247 -1.12 8.48 11.69
CA TYR A 247 -1.28 7.06 12.08
C TYR A 247 -0.03 6.45 12.72
N HIS A 248 1.13 7.09 12.59
CA HIS A 248 2.40 6.52 13.05
C HIS A 248 2.53 6.52 14.57
N ALA A 249 2.92 5.36 15.09
CA ALA A 249 3.31 5.20 16.48
C ALA A 249 4.51 6.09 16.84
N PRO A 250 4.53 6.68 18.05
CA PRO A 250 5.60 7.59 18.46
C PRO A 250 6.97 6.90 18.48
N GLU A 251 7.05 5.65 18.93
CA GLU A 251 8.29 4.88 18.94
C GLU A 251 8.82 4.61 17.53
N TYR A 252 7.94 4.42 16.55
CA TYR A 252 8.33 4.30 15.14
C TYR A 252 8.87 5.63 14.61
N ALA A 253 8.22 6.75 14.94
CA ALA A 253 8.72 8.07 14.54
C ALA A 253 10.09 8.41 15.15
N MET A 254 10.38 7.89 16.35
CA MET A 254 11.65 8.14 17.05
C MET A 254 12.78 7.18 16.63
N THR A 255 12.46 5.91 16.40
CA THR A 255 13.47 4.84 16.25
C THR A 255 13.53 4.25 14.85
N GLY A 256 12.53 4.50 14.01
CA GLY A 256 12.36 3.84 12.71
C GLY A 256 11.94 2.37 12.82
N GLN A 257 11.74 1.82 14.02
CA GLN A 257 11.36 0.42 14.22
C GLN A 257 9.86 0.22 14.06
N LEU A 258 9.48 -0.69 13.16
CA LEU A 258 8.11 -1.15 12.99
C LEU A 258 7.93 -2.47 13.71
N THR A 259 6.90 -2.54 14.55
CA THR A 259 6.50 -3.75 15.28
C THR A 259 5.01 -4.00 15.10
N GLN A 260 4.53 -5.16 15.55
CA GLN A 260 3.09 -5.42 15.65
C GLN A 260 2.38 -4.35 16.51
N LYS A 261 3.05 -3.78 17.52
CA LYS A 261 2.49 -2.70 18.35
C LYS A 261 2.32 -1.39 17.58
N SER A 262 3.15 -1.14 16.58
CA SER A 262 3.00 0.01 15.68
C SER A 262 1.72 -0.09 14.84
N ASP A 263 1.36 -1.29 14.38
CA ASP A 263 0.06 -1.52 13.74
C ASP A 263 -1.11 -1.35 14.73
N VAL A 264 -0.97 -1.83 15.98
CA VAL A 264 -2.01 -1.67 17.02
C VAL A 264 -2.27 -0.19 17.33
N TYR A 265 -1.21 0.63 17.42
CA TYR A 265 -1.36 2.08 17.57
C TYR A 265 -2.13 2.69 16.39
N SER A 266 -1.73 2.35 15.17
CA SER A 266 -2.35 2.84 13.94
C SER A 266 -3.83 2.42 13.86
N PHE A 267 -4.15 1.21 14.29
CA PHE A 267 -5.52 0.73 14.43
C PHE A 267 -6.32 1.51 15.48
N GLY A 268 -5.70 1.89 16.60
CA GLY A 268 -6.30 2.79 17.59
C GLY A 268 -6.75 4.13 16.98
N VAL A 269 -5.98 4.69 16.05
CA VAL A 269 -6.36 5.90 15.31
C VAL A 269 -7.59 5.65 14.43
N VAL A 270 -7.66 4.51 13.74
CA VAL A 270 -8.87 4.11 12.98
C VAL A 270 -10.10 4.01 13.88
N LEU A 271 -9.96 3.44 15.09
CA LEU A 271 -11.05 3.37 16.05
C LEU A 271 -11.54 4.77 16.47
N LEU A 272 -10.63 5.75 16.59
CA LEU A 272 -11.01 7.15 16.84
C LEU A 272 -11.74 7.78 15.65
N GLU A 273 -11.34 7.47 14.41
CA GLU A 273 -12.09 7.91 13.22
C GLU A 273 -13.51 7.31 13.22
N LEU A 274 -13.64 6.01 13.50
CA LEU A 274 -14.93 5.33 13.62
C LEU A 274 -15.79 5.89 14.76
N LEU A 275 -15.19 6.27 15.89
CA LEU A 275 -15.92 6.82 17.03
C LEU A 275 -16.36 8.27 16.79
N THR A 276 -15.47 9.10 16.24
CA THR A 276 -15.66 10.56 16.19
C THR A 276 -16.14 11.07 14.84
N GLY A 277 -15.99 10.27 13.77
CA GLY A 277 -16.20 10.70 12.39
C GLY A 277 -15.20 11.75 11.91
N ARG A 278 -14.12 12.01 12.65
CA ARG A 278 -13.11 13.03 12.30
C ARG A 278 -11.90 12.40 11.63
N LYS A 279 -11.23 13.19 10.79
CA LYS A 279 -9.94 12.81 10.20
C LYS A 279 -8.85 12.76 11.29
N PRO A 280 -7.85 11.88 11.17
CA PRO A 280 -6.72 11.81 12.11
C PRO A 280 -5.94 13.12 12.20
N VAL A 281 -5.82 13.82 11.07
CA VAL A 281 -5.25 15.16 10.98
C VAL A 281 -6.22 16.02 10.19
N ASP A 282 -6.72 17.07 10.83
CA ASP A 282 -7.58 18.07 10.22
C ASP A 282 -6.92 19.45 10.37
N HIS A 283 -6.34 19.95 9.27
CA HIS A 283 -5.65 21.24 9.24
C HIS A 283 -6.60 22.43 9.38
N THR A 284 -7.92 22.22 9.30
CA THR A 284 -8.91 23.27 9.53
C THR A 284 -9.20 23.47 11.01
N MET A 285 -8.81 22.54 11.89
CA MET A 285 -9.02 22.68 13.33
C MET A 285 -7.97 23.59 14.00
N PRO A 286 -8.36 24.41 15.00
CA PRO A 286 -7.42 25.26 15.73
C PRO A 286 -6.38 24.42 16.48
N ARG A 287 -5.10 24.81 16.36
CA ARG A 287 -4.00 24.19 17.14
C ARG A 287 -4.32 24.27 18.63
N GLY A 288 -4.32 23.12 19.32
CA GLY A 288 -4.41 23.06 20.78
C GLY A 288 -5.81 23.05 21.40
N THR A 289 -6.89 22.81 20.64
CA THR A 289 -8.24 22.71 21.22
C THR A 289 -8.82 21.30 21.12
N ALA A 290 -8.33 20.38 21.95
CA ALA A 290 -9.15 19.26 22.40
C ALA A 290 -10.25 19.85 23.29
N LYS A 291 -11.38 20.27 22.71
CA LYS A 291 -12.55 20.67 23.51
C LYS A 291 -13.01 19.43 24.29
N PRO A 292 -13.08 19.47 25.63
CA PRO A 292 -13.73 18.42 26.40
C PRO A 292 -15.16 18.29 25.88
N GLY A 293 -15.54 17.06 25.49
CA GLY A 293 -16.92 16.76 25.16
C GLY A 293 -17.81 17.14 26.35
N TYR A 294 -18.93 17.80 26.05
CA TYR A 294 -19.98 18.09 27.00
C TYR A 294 -20.42 16.80 27.71
N LEU A 295 -19.92 16.56 28.93
CA LEU A 295 -20.73 15.87 29.93
C LEU A 295 -21.77 16.89 30.36
N GLY A 296 -23.01 16.67 29.93
CA GLY A 296 -24.15 17.41 30.46
C GLY A 296 -24.27 17.11 31.94
N ASP A 297 -24.04 18.13 32.76
CA ASP A 297 -24.50 18.17 34.14
C ASP A 297 -26.03 18.04 34.13
N SER A 298 -26.51 16.83 34.39
CA SER A 298 -27.89 16.63 34.84
C SER A 298 -27.90 16.77 36.36
N LYS A 299 -28.05 18.01 36.81
CA LYS A 299 -28.60 18.29 38.14
C LYS A 299 -30.12 18.24 38.05
N THR A 300 -30.71 17.21 38.64
CA THR A 300 -32.00 17.26 39.35
C THR A 300 -31.88 16.31 40.53
#